data_AF-A0A7G2K171-F1
#
_entry.id   AF-A0A7G2K171-F1
#
_cell.length_a   1.000
_cell.length_b   1.000
_cell.length_c   1.000
_cell.angle_alpha   90.00
_cell.angle_beta   90.00
_cell.angle_gamma   90.00
#
_symmetry.space_group_name_H-M   'P 1'
#
loop_
_entity.id
_entity.type
_entity.pdbx_description
1 polymer ?
#
loop_
_entity_poly.entity_id
_entity_poly.type
_entity_poly.pdbx_seq_one_letter_code
_entity_poly.pdbx_strand_id
1 'polypeptide(L)'
;MGGSKGNITLYSYDGKYKIQRAINDHLQFDERIQAAKVLIDACLNEWSEGSRPELKALIERAFNVDKEGNLNTSRILGLRRVDIQDERWQNAMQAISESVQVVSSKAYVRLYERVGESDQYVPIALDVAGV
;
A
#
# COMPACT_ATOMS: atom_id res chain seq x y z
N MET A 1 -19.34 -18.22 1.94
CA MET A 1 -18.98 -17.15 0.98
C MET A 1 -18.54 -15.93 1.77
N GLY A 2 -17.24 -15.62 1.76
CA GLY A 2 -16.68 -14.47 2.46
C GLY A 2 -15.18 -14.42 2.19
N GLY A 3 -14.74 -13.39 1.48
CA GLY A 3 -13.32 -13.12 1.27
C GLY A 3 -12.67 -12.57 2.53
N SER A 4 -11.35 -12.41 2.49
CA SER A 4 -10.59 -11.82 3.59
C SER A 4 -11.14 -10.43 3.94
N LYS A 5 -11.23 -10.12 5.24
CA LYS A 5 -11.53 -8.77 5.75
C LYS A 5 -12.85 -8.17 5.21
N GLY A 6 -13.89 -8.98 5.05
CA GLY A 6 -15.20 -8.48 4.61
C GLY A 6 -15.30 -8.17 3.12
N ASN A 7 -14.25 -8.44 2.34
CA ASN A 7 -14.37 -8.51 0.89
C ASN A 7 -15.37 -9.61 0.53
N ILE A 8 -16.34 -9.33 -0.33
CA ILE A 8 -17.31 -10.34 -0.73
C ILE A 8 -17.76 -10.11 -2.17
N THR A 9 -17.93 -11.22 -2.89
CA THR A 9 -18.60 -11.26 -4.18
C THR A 9 -19.86 -12.08 -4.01
N LEU A 10 -21.00 -11.50 -4.38
CA LEU A 10 -22.31 -12.14 -4.38
C LEU A 10 -22.85 -12.16 -5.80
N TYR A 11 -23.52 -13.25 -6.15
CA TYR A 11 -24.20 -13.41 -7.43
C TYR A 11 -25.71 -13.47 -7.19
N SER A 12 -26.50 -12.99 -8.15
CA SER A 12 -27.93 -13.29 -8.18
C SER A 12 -28.15 -14.80 -8.38
N TYR A 13 -29.34 -15.29 -8.06
CA TYR A 13 -29.68 -16.71 -8.17
C TYR A 13 -29.44 -17.28 -9.59
N ASP A 14 -29.75 -16.49 -10.61
CA ASP A 14 -29.54 -16.79 -12.04
C ASP A 14 -28.14 -16.43 -12.55
N GLY A 15 -27.28 -15.85 -11.71
CA GLY A 15 -25.94 -15.38 -12.06
C GLY A 15 -25.91 -14.14 -12.96
N LYS A 16 -27.06 -13.56 -13.33
CA LYS A 16 -27.12 -12.39 -14.21
C LYS A 16 -26.45 -11.16 -13.60
N TYR A 17 -26.55 -10.98 -12.29
CA TYR A 17 -25.98 -9.85 -11.58
C TYR A 17 -24.90 -10.30 -10.60
N LYS A 18 -23.89 -9.44 -10.43
CA LYS A 18 -22.82 -9.64 -9.46
C LYS A 18 -22.58 -8.35 -8.67
N ILE A 19 -22.56 -8.47 -7.35
CA ILE A 19 -22.18 -7.39 -6.43
C ILE A 19 -20.82 -7.71 -5.83
N GLN A 20 -19.90 -6.76 -5.88
CA GLN A 20 -18.60 -6.85 -5.23
C GLN A 20 -18.46 -5.74 -4.19
N ARG A 21 -18.32 -6.14 -2.92
CA ARG A 21 -17.88 -5.23 -1.85
C ARG A 21 -16.40 -5.44 -1.63
N ALA A 22 -15.62 -4.39 -1.82
CA ALA A 22 -14.20 -4.33 -1.54
C ALA A 22 -13.92 -3.45 -0.32
N ILE A 23 -13.13 -3.93 0.63
CA ILE A 23 -12.65 -3.13 1.76
C ILE A 23 -11.23 -2.68 1.44
N ASN A 24 -11.00 -1.37 1.40
CA ASN A 24 -9.68 -0.79 1.17
C ASN A 24 -9.19 -0.09 2.44
N ASP A 25 -8.03 -0.49 2.94
CA ASP A 25 -7.43 0.08 4.14
C ASP A 25 -6.58 1.28 3.79
N HIS A 26 -6.68 2.32 4.62
CA HIS A 26 -5.73 3.40 4.66
C HIS A 26 -4.70 3.12 5.75
N LEU A 27 -3.44 3.01 5.34
CA LEU A 27 -2.32 2.70 6.21
C LEU A 27 -1.57 3.99 6.56
N GLN A 28 -1.19 4.13 7.82
CA GLN A 28 -0.33 5.20 8.32
C GLN A 28 0.73 4.62 9.24
N PHE A 29 1.90 5.25 9.30
CA PHE A 29 2.92 4.90 10.27
C PHE A 29 2.76 5.72 11.55
N ASP A 30 3.08 5.11 12.69
CA ASP A 30 3.27 5.83 13.95
C ASP A 30 4.71 6.38 14.11
N GLU A 31 5.02 6.94 15.28
CA GLU A 31 6.31 7.58 15.56
C GLU A 31 7.53 6.66 15.39
N ARG A 32 7.36 5.33 15.48
CA ARG A 32 8.47 4.36 15.36
C ARG A 32 9.13 4.39 14.00
N ILE A 33 8.45 4.94 12.99
CA ILE A 33 9.01 5.14 11.66
C ILE A 33 10.22 6.07 11.63
N GLN A 34 10.31 7.00 12.60
CA GLN A 34 11.47 7.88 12.73
C GLN A 34 12.73 7.13 13.15
N ALA A 35 12.59 6.14 14.04
CA ALA A 35 13.71 5.27 14.43
C ALA A 35 14.21 4.44 13.25
N ALA A 36 13.29 3.91 12.43
CA ALA A 36 13.67 3.19 11.22
C ALA A 36 14.39 4.09 10.20
N LYS A 37 13.95 5.34 10.05
CA LYS A 37 14.61 6.33 9.19
C LYS A 37 16.07 6.55 9.60
N VAL A 38 16.35 6.70 10.89
CA VAL A 38 17.71 6.88 11.40
C VAL A 38 18.61 5.69 11.04
N LEU A 39 18.10 4.46 11.18
CA LEU A 39 18.84 3.25 10.81
C LEU A 39 19.12 3.16 9.31
N ILE A 40 18.14 3.50 8.47
CA ILE A 40 18.30 3.54 7.01
C ILE A 40 19.32 4.60 6.61
N ASP A 41 19.21 5.81 7.16
CA ASP A 41 20.13 6.91 6.88
C ASP A 41 21.57 6.54 7.26
N ALA A 42 21.78 5.83 8.37
CA ALA A 42 23.09 5.33 8.77
C ALA A 42 23.66 4.34 7.74
N CYS A 43 22.86 3.37 7.27
CA CYS A 43 23.27 2.41 6.24
C CYS A 43 23.62 3.12 4.93
N LEU A 44 22.75 4.01 4.46
CA LEU A 44 22.93 4.71 3.19
C LEU A 44 24.15 5.64 3.21
N ASN A 45 24.42 6.31 4.32
CA ASN A 45 25.61 7.15 4.46
C ASN A 45 26.90 6.33 4.37
N GLU A 46 26.95 5.16 5.01
CA GLU A 46 28.10 4.27 4.93
C GLU A 46 28.25 3.65 3.52
N TRP A 47 27.17 3.14 2.92
CA TRP A 47 27.25 2.53 1.60
C TRP A 47 27.52 3.53 0.47
N SER A 48 27.19 4.79 0.69
CA SER A 48 27.50 5.88 -0.25
C SER A 48 28.86 6.55 0.04
N GLU A 49 29.63 6.06 1.02
CA GLU A 49 30.96 6.58 1.29
C GLU A 49 31.85 6.42 0.04
N GLY A 50 32.55 7.50 -0.34
CA GLY A 50 33.35 7.54 -1.57
C GLY A 50 32.55 7.61 -2.87
N SER A 51 31.21 7.59 -2.82
CA SER A 51 30.37 7.83 -4.00
C SER A 51 30.43 9.28 -4.46
N ARG A 52 30.18 9.48 -5.76
CA ARG A 52 30.09 10.84 -6.31
C ARG A 52 28.93 11.62 -5.68
N PRO A 53 29.05 12.94 -5.45
CA PRO A 53 27.99 13.75 -4.86
C PRO A 53 26.65 13.63 -5.58
N GLU A 54 26.65 13.46 -6.91
CA GLU A 54 25.45 13.28 -7.72
C GLU A 54 24.72 11.97 -7.38
N LEU A 55 25.47 10.88 -7.15
CA LEU A 55 24.89 9.60 -6.76
C LEU A 55 24.32 9.66 -5.35
N LYS A 56 25.03 10.32 -4.42
CA LYS A 56 24.54 10.54 -3.06
C LYS A 56 23.24 11.33 -3.04
N ALA A 57 23.16 12.40 -3.84
CA ALA A 57 21.94 13.21 -3.96
C ALA A 57 20.76 12.43 -4.55
N LEU A 58 21.00 11.51 -5.51
CA LEU A 58 19.96 10.63 -6.05
C LEU A 58 19.44 9.66 -4.99
N ILE A 59 20.34 9.07 -4.20
CA ILE A 59 19.98 8.17 -3.09
C ILE A 59 19.15 8.94 -2.06
N GLU A 60 19.66 10.05 -1.51
CA GLU A 60 18.94 10.86 -0.52
C GLU A 60 17.54 11.28 -1.02
N ARG A 61 17.41 11.66 -2.29
CA ARG A 61 16.13 12.03 -2.90
C ARG A 61 15.16 10.86 -3.07
N ALA A 62 15.66 9.65 -3.30
CA ALA A 62 14.83 8.45 -3.39
C ALA A 62 14.19 8.09 -2.04
N PHE A 63 14.85 8.44 -0.94
CA PHE A 63 14.41 8.14 0.43
C PHE A 63 13.77 9.33 1.16
N ASN A 64 13.85 10.54 0.60
CA ASN A 64 13.18 11.72 1.15
C ASN A 64 11.65 11.62 1.08
N VAL A 65 11.03 12.07 2.17
CA VAL A 65 9.58 12.28 2.33
C VAL A 65 9.02 13.20 1.25
N ASP A 66 7.71 13.13 1.02
CA ASP A 66 7.05 14.09 0.15
C ASP A 66 7.14 15.52 0.72
N LYS A 67 6.67 16.50 -0.05
CA LYS A 67 6.78 17.93 0.29
C LYS A 67 6.04 18.31 1.60
N GLU A 68 5.16 17.45 2.10
CA GLU A 68 4.41 17.66 3.34
C GLU A 68 5.09 17.00 4.55
N GLY A 69 6.26 16.40 4.36
CA GLY A 69 6.95 15.62 5.39
C GLY A 69 6.33 14.24 5.61
N ASN A 70 5.36 13.85 4.78
CA ASN A 70 4.71 12.56 4.88
C ASN A 70 5.53 11.49 4.17
N LEU A 71 5.71 10.39 4.88
CA LEU A 71 6.37 9.21 4.36
C LEU A 71 5.41 8.50 3.40
N ASN A 72 5.82 8.32 2.15
CA ASN A 72 5.03 7.57 1.19
C ASN A 72 5.03 6.08 1.59
N THR A 73 3.93 5.63 2.22
CA THR A 73 3.75 4.26 2.71
C THR A 73 4.05 3.20 1.66
N SER A 74 3.64 3.43 0.40
CA SER A 74 3.87 2.48 -0.68
C SER A 74 5.35 2.32 -1.04
N ARG A 75 6.12 3.42 -1.03
CA ARG A 75 7.55 3.40 -1.33
C ARG A 75 8.34 2.72 -0.23
N ILE A 76 8.03 3.05 1.03
CA ILE A 76 8.71 2.46 2.19
C ILE A 76 8.42 0.97 2.32
N LEU A 77 7.16 0.56 2.12
CA LEU A 77 6.83 -0.86 2.03
C LEU A 77 7.50 -1.54 0.83
N GLY A 78 7.82 -0.79 -0.23
CA GLY A 78 8.62 -1.26 -1.36
C GLY A 78 10.06 -1.59 -0.97
N LEU A 79 10.68 -0.82 -0.07
CA LEU A 79 12.06 -1.04 0.39
C LEU A 79 12.23 -2.42 1.05
N ARG A 80 11.20 -2.90 1.75
CA ARG A 80 11.18 -4.23 2.37
C ARG A 80 11.34 -5.38 1.38
N ARG A 81 11.12 -5.13 0.08
CA ARG A 81 11.29 -6.15 -0.96
C ARG A 81 12.74 -6.30 -1.41
N VAL A 82 13.61 -5.37 -1.03
CA VAL A 82 15.03 -5.43 -1.34
C VAL A 82 15.70 -6.33 -0.30
N ASP A 83 16.29 -7.42 -0.77
CA ASP A 83 16.98 -8.37 0.08
C ASP A 83 18.39 -7.87 0.41
N ILE A 84 18.56 -7.34 1.61
CA ILE A 84 19.82 -6.83 2.15
C ILE A 84 20.08 -7.48 3.50
N GLN A 85 21.30 -7.97 3.69
CA GLN A 85 21.72 -8.77 4.85
C GLN A 85 22.30 -7.95 6.00
N ASP A 86 22.46 -6.63 5.85
CA ASP A 86 22.93 -5.76 6.93
C ASP A 86 21.93 -5.76 8.10
N GLU A 87 22.40 -6.04 9.31
CA GLU A 87 21.55 -6.15 10.50
C GLU A 87 20.79 -4.86 10.80
N ARG A 88 21.40 -3.68 10.56
CA ARG A 88 20.74 -2.38 10.77
C ARG A 88 19.62 -2.18 9.77
N TRP A 89 19.81 -2.62 8.53
CA TRP A 89 18.78 -2.60 7.50
C TRP A 89 17.61 -3.52 7.88
N GLN A 90 17.89 -4.75 8.31
CA GLN A 90 16.85 -5.69 8.75
C GLN A 90 16.07 -5.14 9.94
N ASN A 91 16.77 -4.56 10.93
CA ASN A 91 16.15 -3.89 12.07
C ASN A 91 15.26 -2.71 11.65
N ALA A 92 15.69 -1.91 10.68
CA ALA A 92 14.88 -0.83 10.14
C ALA A 92 13.62 -1.34 9.42
N MET A 93 13.74 -2.40 8.62
CA MET A 93 12.60 -3.02 7.94
C MET A 93 11.61 -3.65 8.92
N GLN A 94 12.11 -4.20 10.03
CA GLN A 94 11.28 -4.69 11.12
C GLN A 94 10.53 -3.54 11.80
N ALA A 95 11.22 -2.47 12.18
CA ALA A 95 10.59 -1.28 12.80
C ALA A 95 9.56 -0.61 11.88
N ILE A 96 9.81 -0.57 10.56
CA ILE A 96 8.81 -0.15 9.57
C ILE A 96 7.58 -1.05 9.64
N SER A 97 7.77 -2.37 9.70
CA SER A 97 6.66 -3.33 9.71
C SER A 97 5.78 -3.18 10.94
N GLU A 98 6.40 -2.93 12.09
CA GLU A 98 5.71 -2.79 13.37
C GLU A 98 5.00 -1.42 13.51
N SER A 99 5.48 -0.39 12.82
CA SER A 99 4.91 0.95 12.85
C SER A 99 3.68 1.14 11.94
N VAL A 100 3.40 0.21 11.04
CA VAL A 100 2.22 0.29 10.15
C VAL A 100 0.94 0.03 10.91
N GLN A 101 0.01 0.98 10.85
CA GLN A 101 -1.33 0.87 11.42
C GLN A 101 -2.40 1.13 10.36
N VAL A 102 -3.55 0.47 10.49
CA VAL A 102 -4.75 0.79 9.69
C VAL A 102 -5.48 1.92 10.41
N VAL A 103 -5.47 3.12 9.85
CA VAL A 103 -6.11 4.30 10.46
C VAL A 103 -7.55 4.49 10.00
N SER A 104 -7.91 3.96 8.84
CA SER A 104 -9.30 3.86 8.40
C SER A 104 -9.46 2.75 7.37
N SER A 105 -10.69 2.29 7.17
CA SER A 105 -11.05 1.39 6.08
C SER A 105 -12.25 1.97 5.36
N LYS A 106 -12.21 1.97 4.02
CA LYS A 106 -13.33 2.42 3.17
C LYS A 106 -13.91 1.21 2.44
N ALA A 107 -15.23 1.05 2.53
CA ALA A 107 -15.95 0.05 1.75
C ALA A 107 -16.38 0.63 0.40
N TYR A 108 -16.06 -0.09 -0.67
CA TYR A 108 -16.45 0.23 -2.04
C TYR A 108 -17.37 -0.86 -2.56
N VAL A 109 -18.53 -0.47 -3.07
CA VAL A 109 -19.47 -1.39 -3.69
C VAL A 109 -19.43 -1.18 -5.20
N ARG A 110 -19.31 -2.26 -5.96
CA ARG A 110 -19.37 -2.28 -7.42
C ARG A 110 -20.45 -3.26 -7.85
N LEU A 111 -21.33 -2.83 -8.75
CA LEU A 111 -22.37 -3.66 -9.34
C LEU A 111 -22.01 -3.98 -10.78
N TYR A 112 -22.33 -5.20 -11.19
CA TYR A 112 -22.08 -5.67 -12.54
C TYR A 112 -23.26 -6.47 -13.08
N GLU A 113 -23.44 -6.42 -14.41
CA GLU A 113 -24.37 -7.24 -15.17
C GLU A 113 -23.60 -8.14 -16.14
N ARG A 114 -24.06 -9.38 -16.29
CA ARG A 114 -23.48 -10.37 -17.20
C ARG A 114 -23.83 -10.03 -18.65
N VAL A 115 -22.86 -10.16 -19.55
CA VAL A 115 -23.05 -9.93 -20.99
C VAL A 115 -23.65 -11.18 -21.61
N GLY A 116 -24.98 -11.20 -21.78
CA GLY A 116 -25.72 -12.35 -22.32
C GLY A 116 -25.46 -13.64 -21.55
N GLU A 117 -25.12 -14.71 -22.28
CA GLU A 117 -24.75 -16.03 -21.72
C GLU A 117 -23.23 -16.20 -21.54
N SER A 118 -22.44 -15.13 -21.63
CA SER A 118 -21.00 -15.21 -21.40
C SER A 118 -20.64 -15.13 -19.92
N ASP A 119 -19.40 -15.47 -19.57
CA ASP A 119 -18.85 -15.24 -18.22
C ASP A 119 -18.32 -13.81 -18.02
N GLN A 120 -18.58 -12.91 -18.96
CA GLN A 120 -18.13 -11.52 -18.87
C GLN A 120 -19.16 -10.65 -18.15
N TYR A 121 -18.66 -9.75 -17.30
CA TYR A 121 -19.46 -8.83 -16.50
C TYR A 121 -19.04 -7.38 -16.76
N VAL A 122 -20.01 -6.51 -17.04
CA VAL A 122 -19.79 -5.08 -17.26
C VAL A 122 -20.30 -4.27 -16.06
N PRO A 123 -19.61 -3.16 -15.68
CA PRO A 123 -20.01 -2.37 -14.54
C PRO A 123 -21.33 -1.62 -14.80
N ILE A 124 -22.20 -1.60 -13.80
CA ILE A 124 -23.42 -0.80 -13.78
C ILE A 124 -23.09 0.55 -13.14
N ALA A 125 -23.35 1.65 -13.85
CA ALA A 125 -23.24 2.99 -13.28
C ALA A 125 -24.32 3.18 -12.21
N LEU A 126 -23.90 3.51 -10.99
CA LEU A 126 -24.79 3.76 -9.87
C LEU A 126 -24.92 5.27 -9.68
N ASP A 127 -26.15 5.77 -9.71
CA ASP A 127 -26.46 7.08 -9.16
C ASP A 127 -26.78 6.92 -7.68
N VAL A 128 -25.80 7.25 -6.83
CA VAL A 128 -25.91 7.13 -5.36
C VAL A 128 -26.40 8.45 -4.75
N ALA A 129 -26.47 9.53 -5.54
CA ALA A 129 -26.84 10.87 -5.07
C ALA A 129 -28.33 11.21 -5.29
N GLY A 130 -29.08 10.37 -6.00
CA GLY A 130 -30.51 10.53 -6.25
C GLY A 130 -31.44 10.16 -5.08
N VAL A 131 -30.95 10.17 -3.83
CA VAL A 131 -31.70 9.78 -2.62
C VAL A 131 -31.61 10.84 -1.55
#